data_AF-A0A0C2G3J7-F1
#
_entry.id   AF-A0A0C2G3J7-F1
#
_cell.length_a   1.000
_cell.length_b   1.000
_cell.length_c   1.000
_cell.angle_alpha   90.00
_cell.angle_beta   90.00
_cell.angle_gamma   90.00
#
_symmetry.space_group_name_H-M   'P 1'
#
loop_
_entity.id
_entity.type
_entity.pdbx_description
1 polymer ?
#
loop_
_entity_poly.entity_id
_entity_poly.type
_entity_poly.pdbx_seq_one_letter_code
_entity_poly.pdbx_strand_id
1 'polypeptide(L)'
;MLLTCYLTNHFVILERINWDYKNFSTTAGANKKPFNIMYTRRCPDSWLRFRESCYFIEKTKMEFSDAESSCYEKGATLFLANSLEEFDIVMRSASLNFWTWTGLVQFNSMIQPKWLGNGGMEPARL
;
A
#
# COMPACT_ATOMS: atom_id res chain seq x y z
N MET A 1 13.88 0.09 -6.66
CA MET A 1 12.51 0.57 -6.84
C MET A 1 12.20 1.62 -5.78
N LEU A 2 11.39 2.64 -6.10
CA LEU A 2 10.64 3.47 -5.14
C LEU A 2 9.37 2.73 -4.69
N LEU A 3 8.56 3.31 -3.81
CA LEU A 3 7.35 2.67 -3.26
C LEU A 3 6.18 3.65 -3.14
N THR A 4 4.97 3.20 -3.48
CA THR A 4 3.74 3.92 -3.19
C THR A 4 2.92 3.19 -2.12
N CYS A 5 2.64 3.89 -1.01
CA CYS A 5 1.71 3.43 0.01
C CYS A 5 0.32 4.05 -0.18
N TYR A 6 -0.71 3.37 0.32
CA TYR A 6 -2.12 3.71 0.19
C TYR A 6 -2.82 3.57 1.55
N LEU A 7 -3.59 4.59 1.93
CA LEU A 7 -4.51 4.57 3.06
C LEU A 7 -5.95 4.44 2.53
N THR A 8 -6.65 3.39 2.96
CA THR A 8 -8.10 3.28 2.78
C THR A 8 -8.79 4.25 3.72
N ASN A 9 -9.67 5.10 3.20
CA ASN A 9 -10.50 5.98 4.02
C ASN A 9 -11.90 5.39 4.12
N HIS A 10 -11.99 4.32 4.92
CA HIS A 10 -13.17 3.81 5.63
C HIS A 10 -12.73 2.52 6.33
N PHE A 11 -12.61 2.56 7.66
CA PHE A 11 -12.72 1.39 8.55
C PHE A 11 -11.91 0.11 8.22
N VAL A 12 -10.61 0.21 7.91
CA VAL A 12 -9.72 -0.98 8.00
C VAL A 12 -8.50 -0.68 8.87
N ILE A 13 -8.75 -0.28 10.12
CA ILE A 13 -7.75 -0.44 11.19
C ILE A 13 -7.93 -1.80 11.90
N LEU A 14 -9.03 -2.54 11.72
CA LEU A 14 -9.34 -3.62 12.67
C LEU A 14 -9.73 -5.00 12.13
N GLU A 15 -9.97 -5.23 10.84
CA GLU A 15 -10.42 -6.58 10.44
C GLU A 15 -9.57 -7.20 9.33
N ARG A 16 -8.61 -8.02 9.79
CA ARG A 16 -8.18 -9.29 9.16
C ARG A 16 -7.50 -9.16 7.79
N ILE A 17 -6.20 -8.94 7.79
CA ILE A 17 -5.33 -9.73 6.91
C ILE A 17 -4.80 -10.88 7.78
N ASN A 18 -5.47 -12.03 7.68
CA ASN A 18 -4.96 -13.28 8.24
C ASN A 18 -3.81 -13.74 7.34
N TRP A 19 -2.61 -13.24 7.60
CA TRP A 19 -1.40 -13.65 6.90
C TRP A 19 -0.81 -14.85 7.66
N ASP A 20 -1.29 -16.06 7.36
CA ASP A 20 -0.52 -17.25 7.72
C ASP A 20 0.56 -17.44 6.66
N TYR A 21 1.70 -16.81 6.88
CA TYR A 21 2.96 -17.21 6.27
C TYR A 21 3.89 -17.52 7.42
N LYS A 22 3.81 -18.78 7.87
CA LYS A 22 4.67 -19.36 8.89
C LYS A 22 6.11 -18.97 8.59
N ASN A 23 6.69 -18.22 9.53
CA ASN A 23 8.10 -17.85 9.70
C ASN A 23 8.36 -16.33 9.68
N PHE A 24 7.81 -15.62 10.67
CA PHE A 24 8.57 -14.56 11.35
C PHE A 24 8.58 -14.90 12.84
N SER A 25 9.70 -15.46 13.29
CA SER A 25 9.91 -15.86 14.68
C SER A 25 9.68 -14.68 15.63
N THR A 26 8.62 -14.79 16.42
CA THR A 26 8.59 -14.52 17.87
C THR A 26 9.34 -13.27 18.34
N THR A 27 8.73 -12.09 18.22
CA THR A 27 8.69 -10.98 19.22
C THR A 27 8.16 -9.63 18.68
N ALA A 28 7.59 -9.55 17.47
CA ALA A 28 7.02 -8.29 16.96
C ALA A 28 5.52 -8.08 17.33
N GLY A 29 5.07 -8.63 18.47
CA GLY A 29 3.65 -8.70 18.85
C GLY A 29 3.16 -7.72 19.91
N ALA A 30 4.02 -6.89 20.53
CA ALA A 30 3.64 -6.26 21.81
C ALA A 30 3.77 -4.72 21.92
N ASN A 31 4.17 -3.99 20.87
CA ASN A 31 4.21 -2.52 20.95
C ASN A 31 3.89 -1.86 19.60
N LYS A 32 2.70 -2.14 19.03
CA LYS A 32 2.17 -1.31 17.94
C LYS A 32 1.67 -0.01 18.55
N LYS A 33 2.41 1.09 18.37
CA LYS A 33 1.92 2.42 18.77
C LYS A 33 0.60 2.67 18.03
N PRO A 34 -0.50 3.03 18.72
CA PRO A 34 -1.71 3.45 18.04
C PRO A 34 -1.36 4.70 17.23
N PHE A 35 -1.51 4.62 15.91
CA PHE A 35 -1.41 5.78 15.05
C PHE A 35 -2.62 6.66 15.41
N ASN A 36 -2.38 7.75 16.12
CA ASN A 36 -3.43 8.71 16.49
C ASN A 36 -3.80 9.50 15.23
N ILE A 37 -4.61 8.88 14.37
CA ILE A 37 -5.20 9.57 13.23
C ILE A 37 -6.22 10.53 13.84
N MET A 38 -5.82 11.79 14.02
CA MET A 38 -6.79 12.85 14.16
C MET A 38 -7.72 12.73 12.95
N TYR A 39 -8.99 12.42 13.18
CA TYR A 39 -10.06 12.19 12.19
C TYR A 39 -10.31 13.50 11.41
N THR A 40 -9.30 13.94 10.67
CA THR A 40 -9.40 15.04 9.75
C THR A 40 -9.73 14.44 8.40
N ARG A 41 -10.67 15.04 7.68
CA ARG A 41 -10.94 14.69 6.27
C ARG A 41 -9.78 15.10 5.33
N ARG A 42 -8.56 15.20 5.86
CA ARG A 42 -7.35 15.65 5.16
C ARG A 42 -6.29 14.57 5.30
N CYS A 43 -5.57 14.34 4.21
CA CYS A 43 -4.42 13.47 4.24
C CYS A 43 -3.32 14.07 5.12
N PRO A 44 -2.45 13.24 5.73
CA PRO A 44 -1.29 13.74 6.45
C PRO A 44 -0.39 14.59 5.54
N ASP A 45 0.44 15.45 6.12
CA ASP A 45 1.34 16.30 5.36
C ASP A 45 2.26 15.48 4.46
N SER A 46 2.46 15.95 3.22
CA SER A 46 3.24 15.26 2.18
C SER A 46 2.62 13.98 1.61
N TRP A 47 1.34 13.70 1.89
CA TRP A 47 0.57 12.65 1.23
C TRP A 47 -0.23 13.24 0.07
N LEU A 48 -0.20 12.56 -1.07
CA LEU A 48 -1.09 12.84 -2.19
C LEU A 48 -2.51 12.46 -1.81
N ARG A 49 -3.48 13.32 -2.10
CA ARG A 49 -4.90 13.00 -1.96
C ARG A 49 -5.50 12.73 -3.34
N PHE A 50 -6.21 11.62 -3.47
CA PHE A 50 -7.13 11.40 -4.58
C PHE A 50 -8.46 10.89 -4.03
N ARG A 51 -9.52 11.68 -4.24
CA ARG A 51 -10.86 11.45 -3.67
C ARG A 51 -10.80 11.28 -2.15
N GLU A 52 -11.27 10.15 -1.65
CA GLU A 52 -11.26 9.81 -0.23
C GLU A 52 -9.93 9.20 0.20
N SER A 53 -9.04 8.83 -0.72
CA SER A 53 -7.82 8.08 -0.40
C SER A 53 -6.58 8.97 -0.29
N CYS A 54 -5.60 8.50 0.49
CA CYS A 54 -4.32 9.18 0.68
C CYS A 54 -3.16 8.26 0.28
N TYR A 55 -2.15 8.81 -0.40
CA TYR A 55 -1.02 8.06 -0.93
C TYR A 55 0.29 8.70 -0.49
N PHE A 56 1.22 7.86 -0.06
CA PHE A 56 2.57 8.30 0.29
C PHE A 56 3.55 7.76 -0.73
N ILE A 57 4.37 8.64 -1.28
CA ILE A 57 5.40 8.28 -2.25
C ILE A 57 6.73 8.26 -1.52
N GLU A 58 7.21 7.05 -1.24
CA GLU A 58 8.49 6.83 -0.60
C GLU A 58 9.60 6.98 -1.65
N LYS A 59 10.52 7.90 -1.38
CA LYS A 59 11.65 8.24 -2.27
C LYS A 59 12.88 7.37 -1.98
N THR A 60 12.85 6.63 -0.89
CA THR A 60 13.91 5.69 -0.52
C THR A 60 13.78 4.43 -1.36
N LYS A 61 14.90 3.99 -1.95
CA LYS A 61 14.92 2.72 -2.69
C LYS A 61 15.01 1.56 -1.71
N MET A 62 14.16 0.56 -1.90
CA MET A 62 14.12 -0.63 -1.05
C MET A 62 13.65 -1.87 -1.83
N GLU A 63 13.90 -3.04 -1.27
CA GLU A 63 13.34 -4.30 -1.78
C GLU A 63 11.85 -4.39 -1.45
N PHE A 64 11.13 -5.27 -2.15
CA PHE A 64 9.67 -5.35 -2.06
C PHE A 64 9.17 -5.62 -0.63
N SER A 65 9.82 -6.53 0.10
CA SER A 65 9.46 -6.89 1.48
C SER A 65 9.65 -5.74 2.47
N ASP A 66 10.72 -4.96 2.29
CA ASP A 66 10.99 -3.77 3.10
C ASP A 66 9.98 -2.67 2.76
N ALA A 67 9.57 -2.59 1.50
CA ALA A 67 8.57 -1.65 1.02
C ALA A 67 7.20 -1.93 1.64
N GLU A 68 6.78 -3.19 1.63
CA GLU A 68 5.56 -3.62 2.29
C GLU A 68 5.60 -3.28 3.80
N SER A 69 6.68 -3.63 4.47
CA SER A 69 6.87 -3.37 5.91
C SER A 69 6.84 -1.87 6.23
N SER A 70 7.50 -1.05 5.41
CA SER A 70 7.52 0.41 5.53
C SER A 70 6.13 1.05 5.39
N CYS A 71 5.29 0.55 4.46
CA CYS A 71 3.90 1.01 4.38
C CYS A 71 3.12 0.67 5.65
N TYR A 72 3.27 -0.56 6.15
CA TYR A 72 2.58 -0.99 7.38
C TYR A 72 3.01 -0.19 8.61
N GLU A 73 4.29 0.16 8.75
CA GLU A 73 4.78 1.01 9.83
C GLU A 73 4.18 2.42 9.80
N LYS A 74 3.81 2.91 8.61
CA LYS A 74 3.12 4.20 8.39
C LYS A 74 1.59 4.08 8.53
N GLY A 75 1.07 2.91 8.90
CA GLY A 75 -0.37 2.64 9.01
C GLY A 75 -1.09 2.50 7.66
N ALA A 76 -0.35 2.25 6.59
CA ALA A 76 -0.85 2.12 5.22
C ALA A 76 -0.54 0.73 4.64
N THR A 77 -1.04 0.45 3.44
CA THR A 77 -0.68 -0.74 2.66
C THR A 77 0.06 -0.34 1.40
N LEU A 78 0.64 -1.31 0.69
CA LEU A 78 1.07 -1.11 -0.68
C LEU A 78 -0.09 -0.60 -1.56
N PHE A 79 0.24 0.28 -2.52
CA PHE A 79 -0.74 0.83 -3.44
C PHE A 79 -1.44 -0.25 -4.27
N LEU A 80 -2.76 -0.23 -4.26
CA LEU A 80 -3.59 -0.98 -5.19
C LEU A 80 -4.54 0.01 -5.86
N ALA A 81 -4.79 -0.16 -7.15
CA ALA A 81 -5.69 0.72 -7.88
C ALA A 81 -7.12 0.20 -7.78
N ASN A 82 -8.07 1.07 -7.45
CA ASN A 82 -9.51 0.76 -7.50
C ASN A 82 -10.11 1.21 -8.85
N SER A 83 -9.39 2.05 -9.60
CA SER A 83 -9.79 2.52 -10.93
C SER A 83 -8.58 2.91 -11.79
N LEU A 84 -8.78 2.94 -13.12
CA LEU A 84 -7.78 3.41 -14.07
C LEU A 84 -7.35 4.86 -13.80
N GLU A 85 -8.31 5.72 -13.46
CA GLU A 85 -8.07 7.13 -13.15
C GLU A 85 -7.16 7.28 -11.92
N GLU A 86 -7.42 6.49 -10.87
CA GLU A 86 -6.59 6.46 -9.66
C GLU A 86 -5.17 5.98 -9.98
N PHE A 87 -5.04 4.89 -10.75
CA PHE A 87 -3.74 4.38 -11.17
C PHE A 87 -2.94 5.45 -11.92
N ASP A 88 -3.54 6.10 -12.91
CA ASP A 88 -2.87 7.11 -13.73
C ASP A 88 -2.41 8.31 -12.89
N ILE A 89 -3.26 8.85 -12.01
CA ILE A 89 -2.92 10.00 -11.16
C ILE A 89 -1.82 9.66 -10.14
N VAL A 90 -1.91 8.50 -9.49
CA VAL A 90 -0.96 8.08 -8.48
C VAL A 90 0.39 7.74 -9.11
N MET A 91 0.40 7.03 -10.23
CA MET A 91 1.63 6.65 -10.92
C MET A 91 2.34 7.85 -11.57
N ARG A 92 1.60 8.85 -12.09
CA ARG A 92 2.21 10.11 -12.57
C ARG A 92 2.89 10.89 -11.45
N SER A 93 2.36 10.79 -10.23
CA SER A 93 2.92 11.45 -9.06
C SER A 93 4.17 10.72 -8.55
N ALA A 94 4.23 9.39 -8.72
CA ALA A 94 5.40 8.57 -8.45
C ALA A 94 6.48 8.79 -9.53
N SER A 95 7.25 9.88 -9.40
CA SER A 95 8.45 10.24 -10.18
C SER A 95 8.78 9.34 -11.39
N LEU A 96 8.54 9.85 -12.60
CA LEU A 96 8.66 9.14 -13.89
C LEU A 96 10.02 8.44 -14.16
N ASN A 97 11.07 8.78 -13.41
CA ASN A 97 12.42 8.26 -13.63
C ASN A 97 12.73 7.00 -12.80
N PHE A 98 11.79 6.48 -12.01
CA PHE A 98 12.02 5.32 -11.17
C PHE A 98 10.88 4.31 -11.20
N TRP A 99 11.25 3.03 -11.30
CA TRP A 99 10.35 1.91 -11.03
C TRP A 99 9.80 2.02 -9.61
N THR A 100 8.50 1.85 -9.43
CA THR A 100 7.80 1.97 -8.14
C THR A 100 7.10 0.67 -7.78
N TRP A 101 7.27 0.21 -6.54
CA TRP A 101 6.56 -0.92 -5.98
C TRP A 101 5.10 -0.56 -5.76
N THR A 102 4.23 -1.48 -6.15
CA THR A 102 2.79 -1.47 -5.90
C THR A 102 2.41 -2.79 -5.26
N GLY A 103 1.17 -2.93 -4.81
CA GLY A 103 0.64 -4.19 -4.26
C GLY A 103 0.39 -5.25 -5.33
N LEU A 104 0.75 -5.02 -6.59
CA LEU A 104 0.57 -5.99 -7.67
C LEU A 104 1.68 -7.04 -7.62
N VAL A 105 1.30 -8.30 -7.47
CA VAL A 105 2.23 -9.43 -7.39
C VAL A 105 1.90 -10.51 -8.41
N GLN A 106 2.94 -11.15 -8.95
CA GLN A 106 2.82 -12.33 -9.80
C GLN A 106 3.86 -13.37 -9.36
N PHE A 107 3.38 -14.51 -8.89
CA PHE A 107 4.22 -15.66 -8.53
C PHE A 107 4.20 -16.68 -9.66
N ASN A 108 5.20 -17.55 -9.73
CA ASN A 108 5.33 -18.55 -10.80
C ASN A 108 4.11 -19.50 -10.90
N SER A 109 3.40 -19.72 -9.80
CA SER A 109 2.18 -20.52 -9.77
C SER A 109 0.92 -19.77 -10.21
N MET A 110 1.00 -18.45 -10.42
CA MET A 110 -0.13 -17.61 -10.79
C MET A 110 -0.11 -17.30 -12.29
N ILE A 111 -1.22 -17.64 -12.95
CA ILE A 111 -1.42 -17.33 -14.37
C ILE A 111 -1.59 -15.82 -14.57
N GLN A 112 -2.24 -15.14 -13.64
CA GLN A 112 -2.54 -13.70 -13.71
C GLN A 112 -2.01 -12.99 -12.46
N PRO A 113 -1.53 -11.74 -12.59
CA PRO A 113 -1.12 -10.94 -11.46
C PRO A 113 -2.33 -10.63 -10.56
N LYS A 114 -2.08 -10.43 -9.27
CA LYS A 114 -3.13 -10.12 -8.28
C LYS A 114 -2.65 -9.03 -7.33
N TRP A 115 -3.60 -8.26 -6.78
CA TRP A 115 -3.32 -7.32 -5.70
C TRP A 115 -3.18 -8.07 -4.37
N LEU A 116 -2.25 -7.62 -3.52
CA LEU A 116 -2.10 -8.10 -2.14
C LEU A 116 -3.27 -7.67 -1.23
N GLY A 117 -3.99 -6.62 -1.60
CA GLY A 117 -5.18 -6.14 -0.89
C GLY A 117 -6.49 -6.44 -1.63
N ASN A 118 -7.60 -6.33 -0.91
CA ASN A 118 -8.94 -6.51 -1.46
C ASN A 118 -9.47 -5.20 -2.07
N GLY A 119 -10.39 -5.32 -3.03
CA GLY A 119 -11.11 -4.16 -3.60
C GLY A 119 -10.41 -3.44 -4.75
N GLY A 120 -9.22 -3.90 -5.15
CA GLY A 120 -8.56 -3.41 -6.35
C GLY A 120 -9.30 -3.83 -7.63
N MET A 121 -9.19 -3.00 -8.67
CA MET A 121 -9.67 -3.35 -10.00
C MET A 121 -8.92 -4.55 -10.56
N GLU A 122 -9.54 -5.28 -11.48
CA GLU A 122 -8.90 -6.40 -12.16
C GLU A 122 -7.59 -5.95 -12.84
N PRO A 123 -6.42 -6.54 -12.48
CA PRO A 123 -5.14 -6.14 -13.07
C PRO A 123 -5.07 -6.24 -14.58
N ALA A 124 -5.81 -7.17 -15.20
CA ALA A 124 -5.89 -7.30 -16.65
C ALA A 124 -6.54 -6.09 -17.36
N ARG A 125 -7.11 -5.14 -16.60
CA ARG A 125 -7.74 -3.92 -17.12
C ARG A 125 -6.89 -2.66 -16.92
N LEU A 126 -5.70 -2.78 -16.32
CA LEU A 126 -4.73 -1.69 -16.16
C LEU A 126 -4.07 -1.30 -17.49
#